data_AF-E2CC74-F1
#
_entry.id   AF-E2CC74-F1
#
_cell.length_a   1.000
_cell.length_b   1.000
_cell.length_c   1.000
_cell.angle_alpha   90.00
_cell.angle_beta   90.00
_cell.angle_gamma   90.00
#
_symmetry.space_group_name_H-M   'P 1'
#
loop_
_entity.id
_entity.type
_entity.pdbx_description
1 polymer ?
#
loop_
_entity_poly.entity_id
_entity_poly.type
_entity_poly.pdbx_seq_one_letter_code
_entity_poly.pdbx_strand_id
1 'polypeptide(L)'
;MSGNVQPQKKRLKNLTPGLCAKLQDEMRTACREIAEKHGLCFADDDLHDVNLRVGLSYTIRLGLPMEDGSLFEPDREMFEILAPQYGLDPSDFGKEFDDRGERFRITGLEPKRPKYPVNAERLSDRRKYKFSSDIISVLLAKSRE
;
A
#
# COMPACT_ATOMS: atom_id res chain seq x y z
N MET A 1 -47.12 16.32 -17.60
CA MET A 1 -45.68 16.09 -17.88
C MET A 1 -44.88 16.71 -16.74
N SER A 2 -44.70 15.98 -15.64
CA SER A 2 -43.97 16.49 -14.48
C SER A 2 -42.49 16.19 -14.67
N GLY A 3 -41.70 17.23 -14.98
CA GLY A 3 -40.25 17.15 -15.11
C GLY A 3 -39.64 16.83 -13.75
N ASN A 4 -39.07 15.63 -13.63
CA ASN A 4 -38.29 15.23 -12.46
C ASN A 4 -36.93 15.92 -12.55
N VAL A 5 -36.83 17.13 -12.01
CA VAL A 5 -35.55 17.84 -11.87
C VAL A 5 -34.80 17.15 -10.75
N GLN A 6 -33.90 16.23 -11.10
CA GLN A 6 -32.93 15.70 -10.15
C GLN A 6 -32.14 16.88 -9.56
N PRO A 7 -32.01 16.97 -8.23
CA PRO A 7 -31.32 18.10 -7.61
C PRO A 7 -29.87 18.13 -8.12
N GLN A 8 -29.49 19.26 -8.72
CA GLN A 8 -28.14 19.48 -9.25
C GLN A 8 -27.15 19.34 -8.10
N LYS A 9 -26.48 18.18 -8.04
CA LYS A 9 -25.56 17.81 -6.95
C LYS A 9 -24.49 18.90 -6.84
N LYS A 10 -24.46 19.61 -5.70
CA LYS A 10 -23.56 20.74 -5.45
C LYS A 10 -22.14 20.34 -5.81
N ARG A 11 -21.59 20.96 -6.86
CA ARG A 11 -20.28 20.61 -7.40
C ARG A 11 -19.21 20.97 -6.37
N LEU A 12 -18.59 19.96 -5.76
CA LEU A 12 -17.50 20.16 -4.81
C LEU A 12 -16.32 20.82 -5.54
N LYS A 13 -15.78 21.90 -4.95
CA LYS A 13 -14.63 22.63 -5.51
C LYS A 13 -13.30 22.09 -4.98
N ASN A 14 -13.32 21.50 -3.78
CA ASN A 14 -12.19 20.85 -3.12
C ASN A 14 -12.72 19.65 -2.34
N LEU A 15 -11.90 18.63 -2.17
CA LEU A 15 -12.05 17.61 -1.15
C LEU A 15 -11.69 18.20 0.21
N THR A 16 -12.27 17.65 1.27
CA THR A 16 -11.87 17.95 2.65
C THR A 16 -11.30 16.68 3.28
N PRO A 17 -10.39 16.78 4.26
CA PRO A 17 -9.87 15.60 4.95
C PRO A 17 -10.98 14.71 5.52
N GLY A 18 -12.02 15.31 6.11
CA GLY A 18 -13.17 14.56 6.63
C GLY A 18 -13.99 13.86 5.55
N LEU A 19 -14.11 14.46 4.35
CA LEU A 19 -14.77 13.79 3.22
C LEU A 19 -13.93 12.63 2.68
N CYS A 20 -12.60 12.81 2.58
CA CYS A 20 -11.71 11.74 2.14
C CYS A 20 -11.77 10.53 3.09
N ALA A 21 -11.72 10.76 4.41
CA ALA A 21 -11.85 9.71 5.41
C ALA A 21 -13.20 9.00 5.29
N LYS A 22 -14.30 9.75 5.14
CA LYS A 22 -15.63 9.17 4.95
C LYS A 22 -15.73 8.31 3.69
N LEU A 23 -15.19 8.79 2.57
CA LEU A 23 -15.19 8.04 1.31
C LEU A 23 -14.36 6.76 1.44
N GLN A 24 -13.22 6.81 2.14
CA GLN A 24 -12.40 5.64 2.41
C GLN A 24 -13.19 4.59 3.21
N ASP A 25 -13.88 4.99 4.28
CA ASP A 25 -14.68 4.08 5.11
C ASP A 25 -15.85 3.47 4.33
N GLU A 26 -16.54 4.27 3.51
CA GLU A 26 -17.64 3.79 2.66
C GLU A 26 -17.13 2.78 1.60
N MET A 27 -16.03 3.09 0.91
CA MET A 27 -15.41 2.19 -0.07
C MET A 27 -14.91 0.90 0.57
N ARG A 28 -14.25 0.99 1.74
CA ARG A 28 -13.78 -0.16 2.52
C ARG A 28 -14.93 -1.07 2.88
N THR A 29 -16.02 -0.51 3.40
CA THR A 29 -17.20 -1.28 3.83
C THR A 29 -17.82 -2.02 2.65
N ALA A 30 -18.09 -1.31 1.56
CA ALA A 30 -18.68 -1.90 0.36
C ALA A 30 -17.82 -3.01 -0.25
N CYS A 31 -16.50 -2.81 -0.34
CA CYS A 31 -15.60 -3.83 -0.89
C CYS A 31 -15.44 -5.03 0.03
N ARG A 32 -15.49 -4.86 1.35
CA ARG A 32 -15.51 -5.97 2.31
C ARG A 32 -16.75 -6.84 2.14
N GLU A 33 -17.93 -6.23 2.05
CA GLU A 33 -19.19 -6.96 1.83
C GLU A 33 -19.16 -7.77 0.52
N ILE A 34 -18.60 -7.18 -0.55
CA ILE A 34 -18.41 -7.87 -1.83
C ILE A 34 -17.42 -9.04 -1.67
N ALA A 35 -16.31 -8.84 -0.96
CA ALA A 35 -15.32 -9.88 -0.75
C ALA A 35 -15.93 -11.08 -0.01
N GLU A 36 -16.59 -10.82 1.11
CA GLU A 36 -17.25 -11.85 1.93
C GLU A 36 -18.32 -12.62 1.14
N LYS A 37 -19.17 -11.91 0.39
CA LYS A 37 -20.21 -12.52 -0.45
C LYS A 37 -19.65 -13.51 -1.47
N HIS A 38 -18.43 -13.27 -1.94
CA HIS A 38 -17.77 -14.08 -2.96
C HIS A 38 -16.67 -14.99 -2.42
N GLY A 39 -16.52 -15.10 -1.09
CA GLY A 39 -15.49 -15.94 -0.46
C GLY A 39 -14.06 -15.46 -0.75
N LEU A 40 -13.87 -14.16 -0.98
CA LEU A 40 -12.58 -13.53 -1.19
C LEU A 40 -12.05 -12.94 0.11
N CYS A 41 -10.73 -12.84 0.23
CA CYS A 41 -10.09 -12.05 1.26
C CYS A 41 -9.87 -10.60 0.78
N PHE A 42 -9.83 -9.68 1.74
CA PHE A 42 -9.76 -8.23 1.55
C PHE A 42 -8.49 -7.70 2.24
N ALA A 43 -7.61 -7.04 1.49
CA ALA A 43 -6.53 -6.23 2.04
C ALA A 43 -6.75 -4.78 1.65
N ASP A 44 -6.70 -3.95 2.68
CA ASP A 44 -6.75 -2.52 2.59
C ASP A 44 -5.31 -1.98 2.50
N ASP A 45 -5.06 -1.14 1.50
CA ASP A 45 -3.92 -0.23 1.51
C ASP A 45 -4.39 1.16 1.93
N ASP A 46 -3.53 1.92 2.61
CA ASP A 46 -3.81 3.29 3.00
C ASP A 46 -4.17 4.21 1.80
N LEU A 47 -4.99 5.22 2.09
CA LEU A 47 -5.28 6.35 1.21
C LEU A 47 -3.97 6.98 0.73
N HIS A 48 -3.81 7.18 -0.58
CA HIS A 48 -2.59 7.76 -1.14
C HIS A 48 -2.92 8.82 -2.20
N ASP A 49 -1.93 9.67 -2.50
CA ASP A 49 -2.07 10.77 -3.47
C ASP A 49 -3.30 11.67 -3.19
N VAL A 50 -3.47 12.06 -1.92
CA VAL A 50 -4.56 12.95 -1.51
C VAL A 50 -4.22 14.38 -1.88
N ASN A 51 -4.70 14.82 -3.04
CA ASN A 51 -4.70 16.22 -3.42
C ASN A 51 -6.09 16.81 -3.20
N LEU A 52 -6.25 17.55 -2.11
CA LEU A 52 -7.54 18.13 -1.75
C LEU A 52 -8.16 19.06 -2.82
N ARG A 53 -7.39 19.50 -3.82
CA ARG A 53 -7.88 20.33 -4.93
C ARG A 53 -8.18 19.55 -6.21
N VAL A 54 -7.66 18.33 -6.34
CA VAL A 54 -7.65 17.60 -7.62
C VAL A 54 -8.27 16.22 -7.51
N GLY A 55 -8.01 15.47 -6.44
CA GLY A 55 -8.47 14.08 -6.33
C GLY A 55 -7.86 13.33 -5.16
N LEU A 56 -8.35 12.11 -4.96
CA LEU A 56 -7.77 11.12 -4.05
C LEU A 56 -7.67 9.80 -4.82
N SER A 57 -6.65 9.00 -4.50
CA SER A 57 -6.51 7.63 -5.00
C SER A 57 -6.59 6.64 -3.83
N TYR A 58 -7.31 5.55 -4.04
CA TYR A 58 -7.47 4.47 -3.06
C TYR A 58 -7.31 3.13 -3.77
N THR A 59 -6.46 2.26 -3.23
CA THR A 59 -6.20 0.93 -3.80
C THR A 59 -6.77 -0.11 -2.86
N ILE A 60 -7.53 -1.05 -3.43
CA ILE A 60 -8.08 -2.20 -2.71
C ILE A 60 -7.56 -3.45 -3.40
N ARG A 61 -7.09 -4.42 -2.62
CA ARG A 61 -6.70 -5.74 -3.12
C ARG A 61 -7.70 -6.78 -2.66
N LEU A 62 -8.15 -7.58 -3.62
CA LEU A 62 -9.01 -8.75 -3.41
C LEU A 62 -8.31 -9.97 -3.99
N GLY A 63 -8.51 -11.12 -3.37
CA GLY A 63 -7.90 -12.36 -3.81
C GLY A 63 -8.43 -13.55 -3.03
N LEU A 64 -7.91 -14.73 -3.37
CA LEU A 64 -8.28 -15.95 -2.68
C LEU A 64 -7.66 -15.96 -1.28
N PRO A 65 -8.43 -16.35 -0.24
CA PRO A 65 -7.88 -16.53 1.10
C PRO A 65 -6.88 -17.67 1.12
N MET A 66 -5.78 -17.48 1.84
CA MET A 66 -4.86 -18.54 2.26
C MET A 66 -5.48 -19.36 3.40
N GLU A 67 -4.85 -20.46 3.81
CA GLU A 67 -5.35 -21.32 4.90
C GLU A 67 -5.51 -20.55 6.23
N ASP A 68 -4.69 -19.51 6.45
CA ASP A 68 -4.75 -18.63 7.61
C ASP A 68 -5.74 -17.45 7.45
N GLY A 69 -6.44 -17.39 6.32
CA GLY A 69 -7.39 -16.32 5.98
C GLY A 69 -6.75 -15.04 5.45
N SER A 70 -5.43 -14.97 5.29
CA SER A 70 -4.74 -13.82 4.72
C SER A 70 -4.82 -13.80 3.18
N LEU A 71 -4.46 -12.67 2.56
CA LEU A 71 -4.27 -12.62 1.11
C LEU A 71 -2.90 -13.13 0.73
N PHE A 72 -2.84 -13.94 -0.32
CA PHE A 72 -1.56 -14.34 -0.91
C PHE A 72 -0.82 -13.12 -1.48
N GLU A 73 0.34 -12.81 -0.91
CA GLU A 73 1.22 -11.72 -1.36
C GLU A 73 2.53 -12.31 -1.89
N PRO A 74 2.68 -12.50 -3.22
CA PRO A 74 3.85 -13.15 -3.81
C PRO A 74 5.18 -12.48 -3.44
N ASP A 75 5.18 -11.14 -3.37
CA ASP A 75 6.37 -10.36 -3.02
C ASP A 75 6.79 -10.59 -1.56
N ARG A 76 5.83 -10.80 -0.67
CA ARG A 76 6.08 -11.11 0.75
C ARG A 76 6.67 -12.49 0.91
N GLU A 77 6.03 -13.51 0.34
CA GLU A 77 6.50 -14.90 0.38
C GLU A 77 7.93 -15.01 -0.16
N MET A 78 8.17 -14.39 -1.31
CA MET A 78 9.50 -14.35 -1.92
C MET A 78 10.51 -13.63 -1.02
N PHE A 79 10.11 -12.52 -0.39
CA PHE A 79 10.96 -11.79 0.54
C PHE A 79 11.33 -12.64 1.75
N GLU A 80 10.35 -13.27 2.40
CA GLU A 80 10.56 -14.06 3.63
C GLU A 80 11.55 -15.22 3.39
N ILE A 81 11.48 -15.86 2.22
CA ILE A 81 12.40 -16.95 1.83
C ILE A 81 13.82 -16.42 1.57
N LEU A 82 13.95 -15.27 0.91
CA LEU A 82 15.24 -14.80 0.40
C LEU A 82 15.97 -13.86 1.35
N ALA A 83 15.27 -13.16 2.25
CA ALA A 83 15.83 -12.14 3.13
C ALA A 83 17.12 -12.57 3.84
N PRO A 84 17.23 -13.79 4.40
CA PRO A 84 18.46 -14.24 5.06
C PRO A 84 19.68 -14.27 4.13
N GLN A 85 19.50 -14.55 2.84
CA GLN A 85 20.59 -14.58 1.85
C GLN A 85 21.16 -13.19 1.54
N TYR A 86 20.38 -12.15 1.85
CA TYR A 86 20.75 -10.75 1.65
C TYR A 86 21.09 -10.04 2.96
N GLY A 87 21.19 -10.76 4.09
CA GLY A 87 21.47 -10.16 5.40
C GLY A 87 20.31 -9.32 5.96
N LEU A 88 19.08 -9.66 5.56
CA LEU A 88 17.84 -9.06 6.04
C LEU A 88 17.06 -10.09 6.88
N ASP A 89 16.21 -9.60 7.77
CA ASP A 89 15.27 -10.44 8.52
C ASP A 89 13.98 -10.62 7.71
N PRO A 90 13.35 -11.81 7.68
CA PRO A 90 12.05 -12.01 7.04
C PRO A 90 10.98 -10.99 7.49
N SER A 91 11.02 -10.59 8.77
CA SER A 91 10.14 -9.56 9.33
C SER A 91 10.42 -8.14 8.84
N ASP A 92 11.49 -7.91 8.07
CA ASP A 92 11.77 -6.60 7.47
C ASP A 92 10.86 -6.28 6.29
N PHE A 93 10.11 -7.26 5.75
CA PHE A 93 9.07 -6.98 4.76
C PHE A 93 8.07 -5.96 5.30
N GLY A 94 7.76 -4.93 4.51
CA GLY A 94 6.83 -3.87 4.93
C GLY A 94 7.38 -2.91 5.98
N LYS A 95 8.61 -3.08 6.49
CA LYS A 95 9.21 -2.07 7.38
C LYS A 95 9.50 -0.79 6.63
N GLU A 96 9.36 0.31 7.36
CA GLU A 96 9.65 1.65 6.87
C GLU A 96 11.06 2.07 7.28
N PHE A 97 11.72 2.85 6.42
CA PHE A 97 13.04 3.42 6.67
C PHE A 97 13.16 4.80 6.04
N ASP A 98 14.05 5.62 6.59
CA ASP A 98 14.36 6.95 6.08
C ASP A 98 15.64 6.92 5.23
N ASP A 99 15.59 7.50 4.03
CA ASP A 99 16.79 7.81 3.24
C ASP A 99 16.69 9.24 2.69
N ARG A 100 17.70 10.06 2.97
CA ARG A 100 17.82 11.45 2.47
C ARG A 100 16.57 12.33 2.71
N GLY A 101 15.90 12.13 3.85
CA GLY A 101 14.72 12.91 4.25
C GLY A 101 13.41 12.43 3.61
N GLU A 102 13.41 11.29 2.93
CA GLU A 102 12.22 10.64 2.39
C GLU A 102 11.98 9.31 3.10
N ARG A 103 10.71 8.95 3.30
CA ARG A 103 10.31 7.67 3.89
C ARG A 103 9.97 6.65 2.82
N PHE A 104 10.48 5.45 3.01
CA PHE A 104 10.28 4.31 2.12
C PHE A 104 9.77 3.11 2.91
N ARG A 105 9.07 2.21 2.21
CA ARG A 105 8.63 0.91 2.70
C ARG A 105 9.24 -0.19 1.86
N ILE A 106 9.76 -1.24 2.48
CA ILE A 106 10.27 -2.41 1.76
C ILE A 106 9.10 -3.18 1.17
N THR A 107 9.15 -3.48 -0.13
CA THR A 107 8.05 -4.13 -0.86
C THR A 107 8.45 -5.44 -1.53
N GLY A 108 9.72 -5.85 -1.50
CA GLY A 108 10.12 -7.16 -1.99
C GLY A 108 11.62 -7.29 -2.29
N LEU A 109 12.00 -8.46 -2.79
CA LEU A 109 13.35 -8.80 -3.22
C LEU A 109 13.35 -9.29 -4.68
N GLU A 110 14.34 -8.87 -5.46
CA GLU A 110 14.53 -9.27 -6.86
C GLU A 110 15.93 -9.88 -7.06
N PRO A 111 16.05 -11.22 -6.99
CA PRO A 111 17.32 -11.93 -7.16
C PRO A 111 18.04 -11.66 -8.47
N LYS A 112 17.28 -11.34 -9.53
CA LYS A 112 17.84 -11.04 -10.85
C LYS A 112 18.64 -9.73 -10.88
N ARG A 113 18.66 -8.97 -9.76
CA ARG A 113 19.33 -7.67 -9.62
C ARG A 113 20.38 -7.71 -8.51
N PRO A 114 21.56 -8.32 -8.76
CA PRO A 114 22.55 -8.55 -7.71
C PRO A 114 23.05 -7.26 -7.03
N LYS A 115 23.11 -6.13 -7.74
CA LYS A 115 23.58 -4.85 -7.18
C LYS A 115 22.52 -4.13 -6.32
N TYR A 116 21.24 -4.26 -6.68
CA TYR A 116 20.13 -3.57 -6.02
C TYR A 116 18.92 -4.51 -5.90
N PRO A 117 19.02 -5.54 -5.04
CA PRO A 117 18.01 -6.58 -4.95
C PRO A 117 16.76 -6.12 -4.19
N VAL A 118 16.84 -5.12 -3.32
CA VAL A 118 15.71 -4.69 -2.48
C VAL A 118 14.82 -3.73 -3.27
N ASN A 119 13.54 -4.09 -3.44
CA ASN A 119 12.52 -3.18 -3.92
C ASN A 119 11.92 -2.43 -2.71
N ALA A 120 11.80 -1.12 -2.85
CA ALA A 120 11.12 -0.29 -1.88
C ALA A 120 10.21 0.70 -2.58
N GLU A 121 9.23 1.21 -1.86
CA GLU A 121 8.26 2.17 -2.33
C GLU A 121 8.32 3.42 -1.46
N ARG A 122 8.40 4.59 -2.08
CA ARG A 122 8.38 5.85 -1.36
C ARG A 122 6.96 6.16 -0.87
N LEU A 123 6.79 6.47 0.41
CA LEU A 123 5.46 6.67 1.00
C LEU A 123 4.73 7.90 0.46
N SER A 124 5.46 8.93 0.01
CA SER A 124 4.87 10.20 -0.44
C SER A 124 4.15 10.08 -1.79
N ASP A 125 4.63 9.25 -2.71
CA ASP A 125 4.09 9.16 -4.07
C ASP A 125 4.07 7.74 -4.66
N ARG A 126 4.33 6.72 -3.84
CA ARG A 126 4.34 5.30 -4.21
C ARG A 126 5.31 4.97 -5.35
N ARG A 127 6.29 5.83 -5.63
CA ARG A 127 7.32 5.52 -6.62
C ARG A 127 8.21 4.39 -6.12
N LYS A 128 8.49 3.45 -7.02
CA LYS A 128 9.33 2.28 -6.75
C LYS A 128 10.80 2.65 -6.91
N TYR A 129 11.58 2.31 -5.89
CA TYR A 129 13.02 2.49 -5.82
C TYR A 129 13.72 1.16 -5.55
N LYS A 130 15.02 1.14 -5.79
CA LYS A 130 15.85 -0.06 -5.63
C LYS A 130 17.03 0.28 -4.75
N PHE A 131 17.30 -0.58 -3.78
CA PHE A 131 18.36 -0.39 -2.80
C PHE A 131 19.27 -1.61 -2.76
N SER A 132 20.53 -1.39 -2.37
CA SER A 132 21.40 -2.50 -2.01
C SER A 132 20.96 -3.03 -0.64
N SER A 133 21.10 -4.33 -0.43
CA SER A 133 20.75 -4.96 0.84
C SER A 133 21.59 -4.40 2.00
N ASP A 134 22.89 -4.14 1.75
CA ASP A 134 23.81 -3.62 2.77
C ASP A 134 23.38 -2.26 3.32
N ILE A 135 22.86 -1.38 2.46
CA ILE A 135 22.38 -0.05 2.87
C ILE A 135 21.09 -0.20 3.68
N ILE A 136 20.19 -1.09 3.28
CA ILE A 136 18.92 -1.30 3.97
C ILE A 136 19.13 -1.77 5.41
N SER A 137 20.04 -2.73 5.64
CA SER A 137 20.35 -3.18 7.01
C SER A 137 20.82 -2.03 7.90
N VAL A 138 21.61 -1.09 7.36
CA VAL A 138 22.06 0.10 8.09
C VAL A 138 20.93 1.09 8.34
N LEU A 139 20.08 1.34 7.35
CA LEU A 139 18.96 2.29 7.47
C LEU A 139 17.90 1.79 8.45
N LEU A 140 17.56 0.50 8.40
CA LEU A 140 16.63 -0.13 9.34
C LEU A 140 17.15 -0.11 10.78
N ALA A 141 18.46 -0.19 11.00
CA ALA A 141 19.04 -0.08 12.33
C ALA A 141 18.89 1.34 12.90
N LYS A 142 19.06 2.38 12.06
CA LYS A 142 18.92 3.79 12.47
C LYS A 142 17.48 4.18 12.79
N SER A 143 16.50 3.64 12.07
CA SER A 143 15.08 3.92 12.34
C SER A 143 14.54 3.24 13.61
N ARG A 144 15.35 2.42 14.31
CA ARG A 144 14.98 1.77 15.58
C ARG A 144 15.44 2.56 16.83
N GLU A 145 16.20 3.65 16.66
CA GLU A 145 16.64 4.58 17.72
C GLU A 145 15.73 5.81 17.79
#